data_AF-A0A1F5SCC0-F1
#
_entry.id   AF-A0A1F5SCC0-F1
#
_cell.length_a   1.000
_cell.length_b   1.000
_cell.length_c   1.000
_cell.angle_alpha   90.00
_cell.angle_beta   90.00
_cell.angle_gamma   90.00
#
_symmetry.space_group_name_H-M   'P 1'
#
loop_
_entity.id
_entity.type
_entity.pdbx_description
1 polymer ?
#
loop_
_entity_poly.entity_id
_entity_poly.type
_entity_poly.pdbx_seq_one_letter_code
_entity_poly.pdbx_strand_id
1 'polypeptide(L)'
;MTIPLIVFFYLYLLFIVVWLIFSIIALYHIIRYGQINYISIMAVIIYLAGVAVIFSLSFVFLSQIDWTASLAILQGKVGVFGPDY
;
A
#
# COMPACT_ATOMS: atom_id res chain seq x y z
N MET A 1 -15.50 -7.97 -20.17
CA MET A 1 -15.56 -8.44 -18.76
C MET A 1 -15.20 -7.27 -17.85
N THR A 2 -16.01 -7.02 -16.84
CA THR A 2 -15.77 -5.96 -15.84
C THR A 2 -15.28 -6.60 -14.54
N ILE A 3 -14.31 -5.98 -13.89
CA ILE A 3 -13.85 -6.37 -12.56
C ILE A 3 -14.13 -5.22 -11.60
N PRO A 4 -14.80 -5.45 -10.46
CA PRO A 4 -15.04 -4.41 -9.48
C PRO A 4 -13.72 -3.98 -8.82
N LEU A 5 -13.50 -2.67 -8.73
CA LEU A 5 -12.24 -2.10 -8.23
C LEU A 5 -11.94 -2.50 -6.77
N ILE A 6 -12.99 -2.76 -5.98
CA ILE A 6 -12.90 -3.20 -4.58
C ILE A 6 -12.03 -4.46 -4.38
N VAL A 7 -11.92 -5.33 -5.39
CA VAL A 7 -11.08 -6.54 -5.28
C VAL A 7 -9.61 -6.18 -5.07
N PHE A 8 -9.12 -5.14 -5.72
CA PHE A 8 -7.75 -4.65 -5.54
C PHE A 8 -7.54 -4.03 -4.16
N PHE A 9 -8.56 -3.39 -3.60
CA PHE A 9 -8.50 -2.87 -2.23
C PHE A 9 -8.34 -3.99 -1.21
N TYR A 10 -9.10 -5.08 -1.34
CA TYR A 10 -8.94 -6.24 -0.46
C TYR A 10 -7.58 -6.91 -0.60
N LEU A 11 -7.04 -7.01 -1.83
CA LEU A 11 -5.70 -7.53 -2.06
C LEU A 11 -4.63 -6.66 -1.38
N TYR A 12 -4.79 -5.34 -1.45
CA TYR A 12 -3.93 -4.38 -0.75
C TYR A 12 -4.02 -4.53 0.78
N LEU A 13 -5.23 -4.67 1.34
CA LEU A 13 -5.40 -4.89 2.78
C LEU A 13 -4.79 -6.22 3.24
N LEU A 14 -4.93 -7.29 2.46
CA LEU A 14 -4.28 -8.56 2.74
C LEU A 14 -2.75 -8.40 2.80
N PHE A 15 -2.18 -7.68 1.84
CA PHE A 15 -0.76 -7.36 1.85
C PHE A 15 -0.35 -6.58 3.11
N ILE A 16 -1.13 -5.57 3.53
CA ILE A 16 -0.87 -4.84 4.78
C ILE A 16 -0.85 -5.78 5.98
N VAL A 17 -1.82 -6.69 6.10
CA VAL A 17 -1.89 -7.62 7.23
C VAL A 17 -0.65 -8.51 7.28
N VAL A 18 -0.26 -9.09 6.14
CA VAL A 18 0.95 -9.92 6.05
C VAL A 18 2.19 -9.10 6.40
N TRP A 19 2.34 -7.91 5.83
CA TRP A 19 3.44 -7.00 6.12
C TRP A 19 3.50 -6.59 7.60
N LEU A 20 2.35 -6.35 8.24
CA LEU A 20 2.26 -5.98 9.65
C LEU A 20 2.75 -7.12 10.54
N ILE A 21 2.37 -8.36 10.24
CA ILE A 21 2.85 -9.56 10.97
C ILE A 21 4.38 -9.64 10.89
N PHE A 22 4.94 -9.54 9.68
CA PHE A 22 6.40 -9.56 9.50
C PHE A 22 7.09 -8.39 10.20
N SER A 23 6.48 -7.21 10.18
CA SER A 23 7.01 -6.01 10.82
C SER A 23 7.06 -6.16 12.34
N ILE A 24 6.02 -6.71 12.97
CA ILE A 24 5.99 -7.00 14.40
C ILE A 24 7.08 -8.02 14.76
N ILE A 25 7.22 -9.09 13.96
CA ILE A 25 8.26 -10.10 14.18
C ILE A 25 9.66 -9.49 14.07
N ALA A 26 9.89 -8.64 13.07
CA ALA A 26 11.17 -7.96 12.86
C ALA A 26 11.51 -7.01 14.01
N LEU A 27 10.55 -6.20 14.46
CA LEU A 27 10.72 -5.32 15.62
C LEU A 27 10.99 -6.11 16.89
N TYR A 28 10.22 -7.17 17.15
CA TYR A 28 10.47 -8.09 18.26
C TYR A 28 11.88 -8.69 18.19
N HIS A 29 12.33 -9.11 17.01
CA HIS A 29 13.65 -9.69 16.82
C HIS A 29 14.77 -8.69 17.17
N ILE A 30 14.64 -7.43 16.74
CA ILE A 30 15.61 -6.37 17.09
C ILE A 30 15.62 -6.11 18.59
N ILE A 31 14.45 -6.05 19.24
CA ILE A 31 14.34 -5.79 20.68
C ILE A 31 14.93 -6.95 21.51
N ARG A 32 14.69 -8.20 21.09
CA ARG A 32 15.05 -9.39 21.87
C ARG A 32 16.45 -9.92 21.57
N TYR A 33 16.85 -9.92 20.31
CA TYR A 33 18.08 -10.58 19.83
C TYR A 33 19.03 -9.62 19.12
N GLY A 34 18.55 -8.43 18.73
CA GLY A 34 19.38 -7.42 18.11
C GLY A 34 20.35 -6.78 19.10
N GLN A 35 21.50 -6.33 18.59
CA GLN A 35 22.41 -5.51 19.36
C GLN A 35 21.80 -4.11 19.51
N ILE A 36 21.28 -3.80 20.70
CA ILE A 36 20.71 -2.49 21.00
C ILE A 36 21.86 -1.48 21.12
N ASN A 37 22.06 -0.67 20.10
CA ASN A 37 22.98 0.45 20.08
C ASN A 37 22.28 1.70 19.51
N TYR A 38 22.96 2.83 19.53
CA TYR A 38 22.38 4.09 19.06
C TYR A 38 21.89 4.00 17.60
N ILE A 39 22.63 3.30 16.74
CA ILE A 39 22.30 3.14 15.32
C ILE A 39 21.02 2.29 15.17
N SER A 40 20.88 1.19 15.91
CA SER A 40 19.70 0.33 15.84
C SER A 40 18.45 1.07 16.31
N ILE A 41 18.55 1.89 17.36
CA ILE A 41 17.43 2.70 17.85
C ILE A 41 17.02 3.74 16.81
N MET A 42 18.00 4.46 16.24
CA MET A 42 17.72 5.44 15.17
C MET A 42 17.09 4.77 13.94
N ALA A 43 17.56 3.59 13.54
CA ALA A 43 16.99 2.84 12.43
C ALA A 43 15.51 2.48 12.68
N VAL A 44 15.16 2.03 13.88
CA VAL A 44 13.76 1.73 14.25
C VAL A 44 12.90 3.00 14.22
N ILE A 45 13.40 4.13 14.74
CA ILE A 45 12.66 5.40 14.73
C ILE A 45 12.40 5.86 13.30
N ILE A 46 13.42 5.85 12.43
CA ILE A 46 13.29 6.22 11.02
C ILE A 46 12.31 5.30 10.31
N TYR A 47 12.40 3.98 10.56
CA TYR A 47 11.47 3.01 10.02
C TYR A 47 10.01 3.31 10.43
N LEU A 48 9.75 3.54 11.71
CA LEU A 48 8.39 3.86 12.21
C LEU A 48 7.87 5.19 11.64
N ALA A 49 8.72 6.21 11.53
CA ALA A 49 8.37 7.48 10.92
C ALA A 49 8.02 7.30 9.42
N GLY A 50 8.83 6.52 8.68
CA GLY A 50 8.56 6.19 7.29
C GLY A 50 7.23 5.45 7.11
N VAL A 51 6.94 4.47 7.99
CA VAL A 51 5.66 3.77 8.00
C VAL A 51 4.49 4.74 8.22
N ALA A 52 4.58 5.64 9.20
CA ALA A 52 3.53 6.61 9.47
C ALA A 52 3.27 7.54 8.28
N VAL A 53 4.33 8.02 7.62
CA VAL A 53 4.21 8.86 6.42
C VAL A 53 3.55 8.10 5.28
N ILE A 54 4.02 6.87 4.99
CA ILE A 54 3.46 6.05 3.91
C ILE A 54 1.99 5.74 4.17
N PHE A 55 1.62 5.32 5.39
CA PHE A 55 0.22 5.07 5.74
C PHE A 55 -0.67 6.31 5.59
N SER A 56 -0.17 7.48 6.01
CA SER A 56 -0.88 8.75 5.86
C SER A 56 -1.13 9.09 4.39
N LEU A 57 -0.10 9.01 3.56
CA LEU A 57 -0.22 9.23 2.12
C LEU A 57 -1.18 8.22 1.48
N SER A 58 -1.05 6.94 1.81
CA SER A 58 -1.96 5.90 1.33
C SER A 58 -3.41 6.23 1.69
N PHE A 59 -3.70 6.67 2.91
CA PHE A 59 -5.05 7.09 3.30
C PHE A 59 -5.56 8.27 2.45
N VAL A 60 -4.73 9.28 2.23
CA VAL A 60 -5.10 10.45 1.42
C VAL A 60 -5.43 10.04 -0.02
N PHE A 61 -4.64 9.18 -0.64
CA PHE A 61 -4.89 8.72 -2.02
C PHE A 61 -6.10 7.77 -2.10
N LEU A 62 -6.23 6.83 -1.17
CA LEU A 62 -7.27 5.81 -1.20
C LEU A 62 -8.65 6.36 -0.82
N SER A 63 -8.73 7.42 0.00
CA SER A 63 -10.00 8.04 0.40
C SER A 63 -10.73 8.76 -0.74
N GLN A 64 -10.01 9.11 -1.81
CA GLN A 64 -10.56 9.79 -2.99
C GLN A 64 -11.13 8.82 -4.03
N ILE A 65 -10.91 7.51 -3.85
CA ILE A 65 -11.29 6.48 -4.83
C ILE A 65 -12.74 6.05 -4.59
N ASP A 66 -13.54 6.06 -5.65
CA ASP A 66 -14.84 5.39 -5.67
C ASP A 66 -14.66 3.88 -5.81
N TRP A 67 -14.79 3.17 -4.71
CA TRP A 67 -14.65 1.71 -4.66
C TRP A 67 -15.84 0.94 -5.24
N THR A 68 -16.95 1.63 -5.55
CA THR A 68 -18.10 1.03 -6.23
C THR A 68 -17.90 0.93 -7.74
N ALA A 69 -16.88 1.62 -8.28
CA ALA A 69 -16.54 1.60 -9.69
C ALA A 69 -16.06 0.21 -10.15
N SER A 70 -16.35 -0.10 -11.42
CA SER A 70 -15.87 -1.31 -12.10
C SER A 70 -14.93 -0.96 -13.24
N LEU A 71 -13.80 -1.66 -13.33
CA LEU A 71 -12.85 -1.54 -14.44
C LEU A 71 -13.28 -2.44 -15.59
N ALA A 72 -13.39 -1.88 -16.80
CA ALA A 72 -13.52 -2.66 -18.02
C ALA A 72 -12.13 -3.11 -18.48
N ILE A 73 -11.81 -4.40 -18.34
CA ILE A 73 -10.44 -4.93 -18.55
C ILE A 73 -10.06 -5.04 -20.03
N LEU A 74 -11.02 -4.93 -20.95
CA LEU A 74 -10.83 -5.13 -22.39
C LEU A 74 -11.66 -4.14 -23.21
N GLN A 75 -11.45 -2.84 -23.00
CA GLN A 75 -11.72 -1.86 -24.05
C GLN A 75 -10.38 -1.36 -24.55
N GLY A 76 -9.78 -2.13 -25.47
CA GLY A 76 -8.73 -1.64 -26.35
C GLY A 76 -9.31 -0.56 -27.26
N LYS A 77 -9.53 0.63 -26.73
CA LYS A 77 -9.45 1.85 -27.53
C LYS A 77 -8.14 2.51 -27.12
N VAL A 78 -7.07 2.07 -27.77
CA VAL A 78 -5.94 2.98 -28.05
C VAL A 78 -6.59 4.20 -28.69
N GLY A 79 -6.57 5.33 -27.99
CA GLY A 79 -7.15 6.57 -28.49
C GLY A 79 -6.49 6.92 -29.81
N VAL A 80 -7.17 6.62 -30.92
CA VAL A 80 -6.94 7.37 -32.15
C VAL A 80 -7.58 8.72 -31.89
N PHE A 81 -6.74 9.69 -31.55
CA PHE A 81 -7.12 11.09 -31.50
C PHE A 81 -7.64 11.47 -32.90
N GLY A 82 -8.95 11.60 -33.03
CA GLY A 82 -9.61 12.11 -34.23
C GLY A 82 -10.96 12.70 -33.83
N PRO A 83 -11.24 13.98 -34.15
CA PRO A 83 -12.55 14.54 -33.92
C PRO A 83 -13.52 13.99 -34.98
N ASP A 84 -14.52 13.24 -34.52
CA ASP A 84 -15.71 12.96 -35.33
C ASP A 84 -16.63 14.19 -35.19
N TYR A 85 -16.72 14.91 -36.29
CA TYR A 85 -17.58 16.07 -36.58
C TYR A 85 -19.03 15.89 -36.15
#